data_AF-A0A2R5L2U7-F1
#
_entry.id   AF-A0A2R5L2U7-F1
#
_cell.length_a   1.000
_cell.length_b   1.000
_cell.length_c   1.000
_cell.angle_alpha   90.00
_cell.angle_beta   90.00
_cell.angle_gamma   90.00
#
_symmetry.space_group_name_H-M   'P 1'
#
loop_
_entity.id
_entity.type
_entity.pdbx_description
1 polymer ?
#
loop_
_entity_poly.entity_id
_entity_poly.type
_entity_poly.pdbx_seq_one_letter_code
_entity_poly.pdbx_strand_id
1 'polypeptide(L)'
;ISAGSLLDKLRALPSFKPLLQTGLSVGGELSQFLQLLTAPTTRILKHWFQSEPLMATLATDSVIGAMITPDTPGSGYVLLHHVMAQVGGVRGAWGYPEGGMGAVSEAIASSARASGAHIHTNQRVSSILLDSVGRVAGVETEDGSRVYSSTVLCNATPAQLLSLLPEDALPQDYRRDVAAVDYTSPVGKIN
;
A
#
# COMPACT_ATOMS: atom_id res chain seq x y z
N ILE A 1 18.16 -14.53 -3.32
CA ILE A 1 19.07 -14.57 -2.15
C ILE A 1 20.29 -13.73 -2.52
N SER A 2 20.34 -12.50 -2.01
CA SER A 2 21.23 -11.43 -2.52
C SER A 2 22.72 -11.78 -2.41
N ALA A 3 23.46 -11.49 -3.49
CA ALA A 3 24.91 -11.57 -3.60
C ALA A 3 25.60 -10.40 -2.86
N GLY A 4 25.28 -10.20 -1.57
CA GLY A 4 25.90 -9.18 -0.73
C GLY A 4 27.17 -9.70 -0.04
N SER A 5 28.15 -8.82 0.16
CA SER A 5 29.38 -9.14 0.87
C SER A 5 29.10 -9.55 2.32
N LEU A 6 30.04 -10.26 2.96
CA LEU A 6 29.92 -10.64 4.38
C LEU A 6 29.70 -9.43 5.30
N LEU A 7 30.24 -8.27 4.92
CA LEU A 7 30.06 -6.99 5.62
C LEU A 7 28.64 -6.45 5.49
N ASP A 8 27.97 -6.62 4.35
CA ASP A 8 26.59 -6.20 4.16
C ASP A 8 25.62 -7.05 4.99
N LYS A 9 25.91 -8.35 5.11
CA LYS A 9 25.17 -9.27 5.98
C LYS A 9 25.33 -8.92 7.46
N LEU A 10 26.53 -8.54 7.88
CA LEU A 10 26.79 -8.08 9.26
C LEU A 10 26.12 -6.72 9.55
N ARG A 11 26.12 -5.80 8.58
CA ARG A 11 25.41 -4.52 8.69
C ARG A 11 23.89 -4.68 8.76
N ALA A 12 23.35 -5.76 8.22
CA ALA A 12 21.93 -6.08 8.32
C ALA A 12 21.54 -6.72 9.67
N LEU A 13 22.48 -7.14 10.53
CA LEU A 13 22.15 -7.80 11.81
C LEU A 13 21.17 -7.01 12.71
N PRO A 14 21.27 -5.67 12.83
CA PRO A 14 20.30 -4.88 13.60
C PRO A 14 18.87 -4.94 13.03
N SER A 15 18.71 -5.20 11.73
CA SER A 15 17.38 -5.34 11.10
C SER A 15 16.62 -6.60 11.54
N PHE A 16 17.30 -7.56 12.18
CA PHE A 16 16.67 -8.73 12.78
C PHE A 16 16.14 -8.48 14.20
N LYS A 17 16.56 -7.39 14.85
CA LYS A 17 16.10 -7.07 16.21
C LYS A 17 14.57 -6.90 16.29
N PRO A 18 13.90 -6.18 15.37
CA PRO A 18 12.44 -6.12 15.35
C PRO A 18 11.80 -7.48 15.13
N LEU A 19 12.34 -8.33 14.25
CA LEU A 19 11.82 -9.68 14.00
C LEU A 19 11.90 -10.55 15.26
N LEU A 20 13.02 -10.47 15.98
CA LEU A 20 13.21 -11.21 17.22
C LEU A 20 12.30 -10.68 18.32
N GLN A 21 12.13 -9.36 18.44
CA GLN A 21 11.21 -8.73 19.38
C GLN A 21 9.76 -9.12 19.09
N THR A 22 9.33 -9.10 17.83
CA THR A 22 8.00 -9.56 17.42
C THR A 22 7.82 -11.05 17.71
N GLY A 23 8.83 -11.88 17.42
CA GLY A 23 8.80 -13.30 17.74
C GLY A 23 8.61 -13.55 19.24
N LEU A 24 9.34 -12.80 20.09
CA LEU A 24 9.20 -12.86 21.54
C LEU A 24 7.84 -12.33 22.02
N SER A 25 7.29 -11.27 21.39
CA SER A 25 5.99 -10.70 21.79
C SER A 25 4.81 -11.59 21.42
N VAL A 26 4.87 -12.28 20.27
CA VAL A 26 3.86 -13.28 19.88
C VAL A 26 3.99 -14.54 20.73
N GLY A 27 5.22 -14.87 21.16
CA GLY A 27 5.46 -15.91 22.16
C GLY A 27 5.01 -17.30 21.70
N GLY A 28 4.24 -18.00 22.53
CA GLY A 28 3.76 -19.35 22.25
C GLY A 28 2.87 -19.47 21.01
N GLU A 29 2.34 -18.35 20.51
CA GLU A 29 1.48 -18.32 19.32
C GLU A 29 2.26 -18.12 18.01
N LEU A 30 3.60 -18.08 18.05
CA LEU A 30 4.43 -17.78 16.89
C LEU A 30 4.15 -18.71 15.71
N SER A 31 3.88 -19.99 15.98
CA SER A 31 3.54 -20.97 14.93
C SER A 31 2.21 -20.65 14.26
N GLN A 32 1.16 -20.32 15.04
CA GLN A 32 -0.15 -19.94 14.52
C GLN A 32 -0.06 -18.63 13.75
N PHE A 33 0.69 -17.65 14.28
CA PHE A 33 0.92 -16.38 13.61
C PHE A 33 1.62 -16.56 12.26
N LEU A 34 2.70 -17.34 12.19
CA LEU A 34 3.37 -17.65 10.93
C LEU A 34 2.45 -18.41 9.97
N GLN A 35 1.60 -19.30 10.47
CA GLN A 35 0.57 -19.95 9.64
C GLN A 35 -0.44 -18.95 9.09
N LEU A 36 -0.93 -18.00 9.88
CA LEU A 36 -1.79 -16.92 9.39
C LEU A 36 -1.09 -16.12 8.30
N LEU A 37 0.19 -15.78 8.48
CA LEU A 37 0.93 -14.98 7.51
C LEU A 37 1.24 -15.68 6.19
N THR A 38 1.40 -17.00 6.20
CA THR A 38 1.99 -17.73 5.05
C THR A 38 1.10 -18.81 4.46
N ALA A 39 0.14 -19.34 5.22
CA ALA A 39 -0.74 -20.38 4.74
C ALA A 39 -1.91 -19.82 3.92
N PRO A 40 -2.53 -20.66 3.09
CA PRO A 40 -3.83 -20.37 2.53
C PRO A 40 -4.90 -20.21 3.61
N THR A 41 -5.85 -19.30 3.39
CA THR A 41 -7.02 -19.10 4.26
C THR A 41 -7.85 -20.37 4.39
N THR A 42 -8.01 -21.14 3.32
CA THR A 42 -8.77 -22.40 3.38
C THR A 42 -8.20 -23.39 4.39
N ARG A 43 -6.88 -23.45 4.56
CA ARG A 43 -6.23 -24.28 5.59
C ARG A 43 -6.57 -23.78 6.99
N ILE A 44 -6.54 -22.46 7.20
CA ILE A 44 -6.85 -21.82 8.48
C ILE A 44 -8.33 -22.07 8.84
N LEU A 45 -9.24 -21.81 7.92
CA LEU A 45 -10.68 -21.94 8.17
C LEU A 45 -11.10 -23.40 8.42
N LYS A 46 -10.60 -24.36 7.63
CA LYS A 46 -10.90 -25.79 7.80
C LYS A 46 -10.36 -26.39 9.10
N HIS A 47 -9.38 -25.74 9.73
CA HIS A 47 -8.89 -26.17 11.04
C HIS A 47 -9.91 -25.88 12.15
N TRP A 48 -10.64 -24.76 12.05
CA TRP A 48 -11.55 -24.29 13.10
C TRP A 48 -13.03 -24.54 12.81
N PHE A 49 -13.40 -24.63 11.54
CA PHE A 49 -14.80 -24.66 11.11
C PHE A 49 -15.08 -25.85 10.18
N GLN A 50 -16.30 -26.38 10.29
CA GLN A 50 -16.81 -27.45 9.41
C GLN A 50 -17.91 -26.95 8.46
N SER A 51 -18.60 -25.86 8.82
CA SER A 51 -19.70 -25.30 8.03
C SER A 51 -19.19 -24.57 6.80
N GLU A 52 -19.53 -25.08 5.61
CA GLU A 52 -19.14 -24.49 4.33
C GLU A 52 -19.68 -23.06 4.15
N PRO A 53 -20.97 -22.76 4.45
CA PRO A 53 -21.48 -21.38 4.39
C PRO A 53 -20.72 -20.40 5.31
N LEU A 54 -20.33 -20.83 6.51
CA LEU A 54 -19.54 -20.01 7.44
C LEU A 54 -18.14 -19.77 6.90
N MET A 55 -17.47 -20.81 6.42
CA MET A 55 -16.13 -20.69 5.83
C MET A 55 -16.15 -19.81 4.59
N ALA A 56 -17.15 -19.92 3.72
CA ALA A 56 -17.30 -19.07 2.54
C ALA A 56 -17.47 -17.59 2.93
N THR A 57 -18.27 -17.31 3.96
CA THR A 57 -18.46 -15.95 4.47
C THR A 57 -17.13 -15.36 4.95
N LEU A 58 -16.40 -16.07 5.80
CA LEU A 58 -15.09 -15.62 6.32
C LEU A 58 -14.00 -15.54 5.24
N ALA A 59 -14.06 -16.43 4.23
CA ALA A 59 -13.10 -16.42 3.13
C ALA A 59 -13.20 -15.16 2.26
N THR A 60 -14.36 -14.48 2.28
CA THR A 60 -14.54 -13.19 1.57
C THR A 60 -13.51 -12.16 2.07
N ASP A 61 -13.32 -12.05 3.39
CA ASP A 61 -12.35 -11.13 3.99
C ASP A 61 -10.90 -11.46 3.64
N SER A 62 -10.62 -12.68 3.18
CA SER A 62 -9.27 -13.08 2.76
C SER A 62 -8.89 -12.70 1.34
N VAL A 63 -9.84 -12.15 0.56
CA VAL A 63 -9.62 -11.78 -0.83
C VAL A 63 -10.00 -10.33 -1.15
N ILE A 64 -10.69 -9.63 -0.25
CA ILE A 64 -11.02 -8.22 -0.44
C ILE A 64 -9.74 -7.41 -0.66
N GLY A 65 -9.69 -6.68 -1.78
CA GLY A 65 -8.57 -5.82 -2.14
C GLY A 65 -7.33 -6.55 -2.68
N ALA A 66 -7.38 -7.86 -2.90
CA ALA A 66 -6.26 -8.64 -3.40
C ALA A 66 -6.63 -9.49 -4.63
N MET A 67 -5.73 -9.56 -5.62
CA MET A 67 -5.91 -10.41 -6.80
C MET A 67 -5.49 -11.87 -6.52
N ILE A 68 -6.12 -12.50 -5.54
CA ILE A 68 -5.79 -13.86 -5.07
C ILE A 68 -7.05 -14.66 -4.74
N THR A 69 -6.89 -15.96 -4.56
CA THR A 69 -7.97 -16.85 -4.07
C THR A 69 -7.74 -17.23 -2.60
N PRO A 70 -8.76 -17.74 -1.88
CA PRO A 70 -8.58 -18.23 -0.51
C PRO A 70 -7.59 -19.40 -0.38
N ASP A 71 -7.26 -20.08 -1.49
CA ASP A 71 -6.27 -21.16 -1.57
C ASP A 71 -4.86 -20.67 -1.89
N THR A 72 -4.68 -19.39 -2.21
CA THR A 72 -3.36 -18.80 -2.46
C THR A 72 -2.57 -18.70 -1.15
N PRO A 73 -1.31 -19.20 -1.08
CA PRO A 73 -0.46 -19.00 0.09
C PRO A 73 -0.33 -17.51 0.46
N GLY A 74 -0.44 -17.20 1.75
CA GLY A 74 -0.44 -15.83 2.25
C GLY A 74 -1.80 -15.14 2.24
N SER A 75 -2.85 -15.74 1.66
CA SER A 75 -4.22 -15.19 1.79
C SER A 75 -4.70 -15.10 3.25
N GLY A 76 -4.16 -15.94 4.15
CA GLY A 76 -4.43 -15.86 5.59
C GLY A 76 -4.04 -14.51 6.20
N TYR A 77 -3.02 -13.83 5.65
CA TYR A 77 -2.63 -12.50 6.09
C TYR A 77 -3.72 -11.47 5.75
N VAL A 78 -4.35 -11.58 4.58
CA VAL A 78 -5.41 -10.66 4.16
C VAL A 78 -6.62 -10.81 5.09
N LEU A 79 -6.96 -12.05 5.49
CA LEU A 79 -7.98 -12.29 6.51
C LEU A 79 -7.60 -11.61 7.84
N LEU A 80 -6.38 -11.85 8.33
CA LEU A 80 -5.88 -11.27 9.57
C LEU A 80 -5.92 -9.73 9.52
N HIS A 81 -5.50 -9.13 8.42
CA HIS A 81 -5.49 -7.68 8.20
C HIS A 81 -6.89 -7.06 8.36
N HIS A 82 -7.93 -7.69 7.81
CA HIS A 82 -9.29 -7.17 7.90
C HIS A 82 -9.89 -7.31 9.31
N VAL A 83 -9.57 -8.37 10.05
CA VAL A 83 -10.07 -8.53 11.44
C VAL A 83 -9.32 -7.67 12.46
N MET A 84 -8.07 -7.30 12.17
CA MET A 84 -7.27 -6.40 13.02
C MET A 84 -7.70 -4.95 12.93
N ALA A 85 -8.38 -4.56 11.85
CA ALA A 85 -8.86 -3.19 11.67
C ALA A 85 -9.89 -2.80 12.75
N GLN A 86 -10.04 -1.50 13.00
CA GLN A 86 -11.05 -1.00 13.94
C GLN A 86 -11.67 0.30 13.44
N VAL A 87 -12.95 0.49 13.76
CA VAL A 87 -13.68 1.74 13.50
C VAL A 87 -14.30 2.20 14.81
N GLY A 88 -14.03 3.44 15.23
CA GLY A 88 -14.58 4.00 16.47
C GLY A 88 -14.22 3.21 17.74
N GLY A 89 -13.08 2.51 17.74
CA GLY A 89 -12.66 1.64 18.85
C GLY A 89 -13.29 0.24 18.85
N VAL A 90 -14.15 -0.09 17.88
CA VAL A 90 -14.73 -1.42 17.70
C VAL A 90 -13.85 -2.23 16.75
N ARG A 91 -13.28 -3.34 17.24
CA ARG A 91 -12.41 -4.24 16.47
C ARG A 91 -13.20 -5.01 15.42
N GLY A 92 -12.61 -5.21 14.24
CA GLY A 92 -13.21 -5.89 13.10
C GLY A 92 -14.42 -5.18 12.49
N ALA A 93 -14.75 -3.97 12.96
CA ALA A 93 -15.92 -3.25 12.47
C ALA A 93 -15.65 -2.55 11.15
N TRP A 94 -16.68 -2.51 10.31
CA TRP A 94 -16.72 -1.73 9.09
C TRP A 94 -17.69 -0.57 9.27
N GLY A 95 -17.32 0.60 8.78
CA GLY A 95 -18.13 1.81 8.83
C GLY A 95 -18.41 2.33 7.44
N TYR A 96 -19.62 2.81 7.21
CA TYR A 96 -19.96 3.58 6.02
C TYR A 96 -19.89 5.06 6.37
N PRO A 97 -19.04 5.86 5.70
CA PRO A 97 -19.04 7.30 5.91
C PRO A 97 -20.38 7.88 5.47
N GLU A 98 -20.95 8.74 6.31
CA GLU A 98 -22.12 9.53 5.95
C GLU A 98 -21.80 10.40 4.71
N GLY A 99 -22.71 10.41 3.72
CA GLY A 99 -22.44 11.05 2.42
C GLY A 99 -21.53 10.23 1.49
N GLY A 100 -21.12 9.03 1.89
CA GLY A 100 -20.29 8.13 1.08
C GLY A 100 -18.81 8.51 1.05
N MET A 101 -18.00 7.78 0.27
CA MET A 101 -16.55 7.96 0.24
C MET A 101 -16.10 9.35 -0.24
N GLY A 102 -16.93 10.06 -1.02
CA GLY A 102 -16.65 11.45 -1.41
C GLY A 102 -16.59 12.41 -0.23
N ALA A 103 -17.38 12.18 0.82
CA ALA A 103 -17.37 12.99 2.02
C ALA A 103 -16.05 12.88 2.79
N VAL A 104 -15.40 11.71 2.75
CA VAL A 104 -14.07 11.51 3.35
C VAL A 104 -13.03 12.39 2.65
N SER A 105 -13.00 12.35 1.31
CA SER A 105 -12.10 13.18 0.52
C SER A 105 -12.34 14.68 0.74
N GLU A 106 -13.62 15.10 0.80
CA GLU A 106 -13.94 16.51 1.05
C GLU A 106 -13.59 16.94 2.47
N ALA A 107 -13.77 16.09 3.48
CA ALA A 107 -13.35 16.39 4.85
C ALA A 107 -11.83 16.63 4.94
N ILE A 108 -11.03 15.80 4.26
CA ILE A 108 -9.58 15.98 4.15
C ILE A 108 -9.26 17.30 3.42
N ALA A 109 -9.91 17.57 2.29
CA ALA A 109 -9.71 18.79 1.52
C ALA A 109 -10.07 20.05 2.32
N SER A 110 -11.19 20.03 3.05
CA SER A 110 -11.64 21.11 3.92
C SER A 110 -10.64 21.37 5.05
N SER A 111 -10.15 20.32 5.72
CA SER A 111 -9.13 20.46 6.77
C SER A 111 -7.83 21.06 6.22
N ALA A 112 -7.40 20.62 5.03
CA ALA A 112 -6.21 21.15 4.38
C ALA A 112 -6.36 22.64 4.02
N ARG A 113 -7.50 23.04 3.42
CA ARG A 113 -7.81 24.44 3.12
C ARG A 113 -7.88 25.30 4.39
N ALA A 114 -8.49 24.79 5.45
CA ALA A 114 -8.52 25.46 6.76
C ALA A 114 -7.12 25.68 7.35
N SER A 115 -6.16 24.83 6.97
CA SER A 115 -4.75 24.94 7.34
C SER A 115 -3.92 25.78 6.34
N GLY A 116 -4.57 26.42 5.36
CA GLY A 116 -3.96 27.31 4.37
C GLY A 116 -3.52 26.62 3.08
N ALA A 117 -3.86 25.35 2.84
CA ALA A 117 -3.53 24.69 1.59
C ALA A 117 -4.40 25.20 0.42
N HIS A 118 -3.78 25.39 -0.73
CA HIS A 118 -4.47 25.66 -1.99
C HIS A 118 -4.67 24.35 -2.75
N ILE A 119 -5.90 24.07 -3.18
CA ILE A 119 -6.25 22.85 -3.92
C ILE A 119 -6.67 23.23 -5.33
N HIS A 120 -5.92 22.74 -6.31
CA HIS A 120 -6.17 22.97 -7.72
C HIS A 120 -6.69 21.68 -8.36
N THR A 121 -7.90 21.74 -8.93
CA THR A 121 -8.53 20.62 -9.65
C THR A 121 -8.54 20.91 -11.15
N ASN A 122 -8.69 19.88 -11.98
CA ASN A 122 -8.63 20.00 -13.45
C ASN A 122 -7.30 20.59 -13.96
N GLN A 123 -6.24 20.48 -13.16
CA GLN A 123 -4.92 20.99 -13.49
C GLN A 123 -3.93 19.83 -13.51
N ARG A 124 -3.89 19.14 -14.64
CA ARG A 124 -3.08 17.93 -14.82
C ARG A 124 -1.61 18.32 -14.87
N VAL A 125 -0.80 17.73 -13.99
CA VAL A 125 0.65 17.86 -14.00
C VAL A 125 1.21 17.05 -15.18
N SER A 126 2.03 17.70 -16.01
CA SER A 126 2.66 17.12 -17.19
C SER A 126 4.12 16.71 -16.92
N SER A 127 4.82 17.43 -16.04
CA SER A 127 6.19 17.08 -15.64
C SER A 127 6.55 17.56 -14.23
N ILE A 128 7.50 16.86 -13.60
CA ILE A 128 8.23 17.34 -12.43
C ILE A 128 9.48 18.06 -12.93
N LEU A 129 9.65 19.31 -12.49
CA LEU A 129 10.77 20.15 -12.87
C LEU A 129 12.00 19.77 -12.05
N LEU A 130 13.14 19.62 -12.72
CA LEU A 130 14.44 19.40 -12.09
C LEU A 130 15.38 20.57 -12.38
N ASP A 131 16.24 20.92 -11.43
CA ASP A 131 17.32 21.87 -11.62
C ASP A 131 18.52 21.25 -12.37
N SER A 132 19.56 22.05 -12.60
CA SER A 132 20.76 21.63 -13.34
C SER A 132 21.57 20.53 -12.66
N VAL A 133 21.35 20.26 -11.37
CA VAL A 133 22.01 19.20 -10.60
C VAL A 133 21.06 18.04 -10.28
N GLY A 134 19.88 18.01 -10.91
CA GLY A 134 18.91 16.92 -10.82
C GLY A 134 18.01 16.96 -9.57
N ARG A 135 17.92 18.08 -8.86
CA ARG A 135 17.01 18.24 -7.71
C ARG A 135 15.67 18.77 -8.15
N VAL A 136 14.62 18.38 -7.42
CA VAL A 136 13.26 18.89 -7.66
C VAL A 136 13.22 20.41 -7.51
N ALA A 137 12.62 21.07 -8.49
CA ALA A 137 12.42 22.51 -8.55
C ALA A 137 10.93 22.92 -8.66
N GLY A 138 10.01 21.96 -8.81
CA GLY A 138 8.58 22.22 -8.91
C GLY A 138 7.86 21.26 -9.84
N VAL A 139 6.74 21.71 -10.39
CA VAL A 139 5.95 20.98 -11.39
C VAL A 139 5.49 21.91 -12.50
N GLU A 140 5.28 21.34 -13.69
CA GLU A 140 4.63 21.99 -14.82
C GLU A 140 3.32 21.26 -15.13
N THR A 141 2.30 22.02 -15.51
CA THR A 141 0.97 21.52 -15.84
C THR A 141 0.75 21.51 -17.35
N GLU A 142 -0.24 20.77 -17.83
CA GLU A 142 -0.51 20.61 -19.28
C GLU A 142 -0.83 21.93 -20.00
N ASP A 143 -1.32 22.94 -19.27
CA ASP A 143 -1.56 24.30 -19.77
C ASP A 143 -0.27 25.16 -19.82
N GLY A 144 0.88 24.61 -19.44
CA GLY A 144 2.17 25.30 -19.38
C GLY A 144 2.41 26.11 -18.10
N SER A 145 1.46 26.13 -17.16
CA SER A 145 1.67 26.80 -15.87
C SER A 145 2.74 26.07 -15.05
N ARG A 146 3.50 26.82 -14.24
CA ARG A 146 4.57 26.28 -13.40
C ARG A 146 4.39 26.65 -11.95
N VAL A 147 4.54 25.66 -11.08
CA VAL A 147 4.51 25.83 -9.62
C VAL A 147 5.87 25.43 -9.08
N TYR A 148 6.65 26.43 -8.65
CA TYR A 148 7.99 26.22 -8.13
C TYR A 148 7.96 25.81 -6.66
N SER A 149 8.76 24.81 -6.29
CA SER A 149 8.89 24.31 -4.92
C SER A 149 10.21 23.56 -4.75
N SER A 150 10.81 23.66 -3.56
CA SER A 150 11.97 22.84 -3.18
C SER A 150 11.60 21.39 -2.86
N THR A 151 10.31 21.05 -2.78
CA THR A 151 9.83 19.71 -2.43
C THR A 151 8.54 19.40 -3.16
N VAL A 152 8.47 18.21 -3.75
CA VAL A 152 7.26 17.65 -4.37
C VAL A 152 6.98 16.30 -3.74
N LEU A 153 5.78 16.15 -3.18
CA LEU A 153 5.27 14.87 -2.71
C LEU A 153 4.32 14.32 -3.78
N CYS A 154 4.69 13.22 -4.43
CA CYS A 154 3.89 12.60 -5.48
C CYS A 154 3.08 11.43 -4.93
N ASN A 155 1.76 11.53 -4.98
CA ASN A 155 0.83 10.45 -4.63
C ASN A 155 0.27 9.73 -5.88
N ALA A 156 0.83 10.00 -7.07
CA ALA A 156 0.45 9.29 -8.28
C ALA A 156 0.95 7.83 -8.21
N THR A 157 0.39 6.97 -9.07
CA THR A 157 0.89 5.59 -9.16
C THR A 157 2.38 5.59 -9.56
N PRO A 158 3.16 4.57 -9.17
CA PRO A 158 4.57 4.49 -9.56
C PRO A 158 4.79 4.61 -11.08
N ALA A 159 3.91 4.02 -11.90
CA ALA A 159 3.96 4.16 -13.36
C ALA A 159 3.73 5.61 -13.82
N GLN A 160 2.76 6.32 -13.21
CA GLN A 160 2.52 7.73 -13.50
C GLN A 160 3.67 8.62 -13.01
N LEU A 161 4.32 8.30 -11.88
CA LEU A 161 5.51 9.02 -11.46
C LEU A 161 6.63 8.95 -12.51
N LEU A 162 6.87 7.76 -13.09
CA LEU A 162 7.90 7.58 -14.12
C LEU A 162 7.64 8.39 -15.39
N SER A 163 6.36 8.66 -15.73
CA SER A 163 6.01 9.47 -16.90
C SER A 163 6.13 10.98 -16.65
N LEU A 164 6.17 11.41 -15.39
CA LEU A 164 6.39 12.82 -15.01
C LEU A 164 7.87 13.20 -14.91
N LEU A 165 8.79 12.23 -15.00
CA LEU A 165 10.22 12.43 -14.82
C LEU A 165 10.99 12.10 -16.11
N PRO A 166 12.09 12.83 -16.40
CA PRO A 166 13.05 12.42 -17.42
C PRO A 166 13.55 10.98 -17.22
N GLU A 167 13.95 10.31 -18.30
CA GLU A 167 14.39 8.90 -18.23
C GLU A 167 15.59 8.69 -17.31
N ASP A 168 16.51 9.65 -17.26
CA ASP A 168 17.75 9.63 -16.50
C ASP A 168 17.62 10.19 -15.08
N ALA A 169 16.44 10.68 -14.69
CA ALA A 169 16.20 11.30 -13.38
C ALA A 169 16.29 10.33 -12.19
N LEU A 170 16.22 9.01 -12.44
CA LEU A 170 16.21 7.98 -11.41
C LEU A 170 17.19 6.85 -11.79
N PRO A 171 17.80 6.17 -10.80
CA PRO A 171 18.63 5.00 -11.08
C PRO A 171 17.89 3.97 -11.94
N GLN A 172 18.56 3.44 -12.96
CA GLN A 172 17.91 2.59 -13.96
C GLN A 172 17.34 1.29 -13.36
N ASP A 173 18.00 0.73 -12.35
CA ASP A 173 17.47 -0.42 -11.60
C ASP A 173 16.15 -0.09 -10.91
N TYR A 174 16.05 1.09 -10.28
CA TYR A 174 14.81 1.54 -9.64
C TYR A 174 13.69 1.75 -10.66
N ARG A 175 13.99 2.39 -11.80
CA ARG A 175 13.00 2.55 -12.88
C ARG A 175 12.49 1.21 -13.39
N ARG A 176 13.39 0.23 -13.58
CA ARG A 176 13.01 -1.12 -14.00
C ARG A 176 12.09 -1.79 -12.98
N ASP A 177 12.43 -1.71 -11.70
CA ASP A 177 11.63 -2.31 -10.63
C ASP A 177 10.24 -1.67 -10.53
N VAL A 178 10.16 -0.35 -10.67
CA VAL A 178 8.89 0.39 -10.69
C VAL A 178 8.07 0.09 -11.94
N ALA A 179 8.70 0.00 -13.11
CA ALA A 179 8.04 -0.33 -14.37
C ALA A 179 7.51 -1.77 -14.39
N ALA A 180 8.08 -2.66 -13.58
CA ALA A 180 7.65 -4.06 -13.45
C ALA A 180 6.46 -4.25 -12.48
N VAL A 181 5.94 -3.19 -11.85
CA VAL A 181 4.76 -3.28 -10.98
C VAL A 181 3.55 -3.76 -11.81
N ASP A 182 2.96 -4.86 -11.38
CA ASP A 182 1.75 -5.41 -11.98
C ASP A 182 0.51 -4.67 -11.44
N TYR A 183 -0.26 -4.07 -12.36
CA TYR A 183 -1.50 -3.36 -12.05
C TYR A 183 -2.76 -4.18 -12.38
N THR A 184 -2.61 -5.46 -12.70
CA THR A 184 -3.74 -6.35 -12.93
C THR A 184 -4.61 -6.42 -11.67
N SER A 185 -5.92 -6.28 -11.83
CA SER A 185 -6.88 -6.25 -10.73
C SER A 185 -8.18 -6.96 -11.12
N PRO A 186 -8.82 -7.71 -10.21
CA PRO A 186 -10.10 -8.36 -10.47
C PRO A 186 -11.27 -7.38 -10.35
N VAL A 187 -11.03 -6.11 -10.01
CA VAL A 187 -12.07 -5.13 -9.70
C VAL A 187 -12.62 -4.51 -10.98
N GLY A 188 -13.88 -4.81 -11.29
CA GLY A 188 -14.70 -4.04 -12.23
C GLY A 188 -15.62 -3.09 -11.46
N LYS A 189 -15.64 -1.81 -11.83
CA LYS A 189 -16.53 -0.82 -11.24
C LYS A 189 -17.43 -0.20 -12.31
N ILE A 190 -18.74 -0.28 -12.09
CA ILE A 190 -19.77 0.38 -12.91
C ILE A 190 -20.41 1.43 -11.99
N ASN A 191 -20.36 2.70 -12.41
CA ASN A 191 -21.02 3.80 -11.73
C ASN A 191 -22.35 4.11 -12.41
#